data_AF-A0A066UW76-F1
#
_entry.id   AF-A0A066UW76-F1
#
_cell.length_a   1.000
_cell.length_b   1.000
_cell.length_c   1.000
_cell.angle_alpha   90.00
_cell.angle_beta   90.00
_cell.angle_gamma   90.00
#
_symmetry.space_group_name_H-M   'P 1'
#
loop_
_entity.id
_entity.type
_entity.pdbx_description
1 polymer ?
#
loop_
_entity_poly.entity_id
_entity_poly.type
_entity_poly.pdbx_seq_one_letter_code
_entity_poly.pdbx_strand_id
1 'polypeptide(L)'
;MKKIPLALTLLSTLVFSHYSMATTDTSPTTQNPTYELDGKSVLGRTENVYLSKVEGLSDIPFIGKIDTGAETTSMHAEDIQVTSTHPDYKNLKDQELMLALTEEVLNNGDVAYSDWDASTFEPFETQVSFKIQNPKTGEMEMIEAPLERVSMIRSRTSSTPILRPTIKMSLKIADQELTTDVNLTDRSHFSAPILIGKTFLADNALVFAGYDYLQEQEKATVVGRKEVVSINGLSVNASFSFSNRYSNLHAEEIDVDKKNNLVTFDMVSNDGRKQEMSLPLVRMLNVSGKQRPLVYVPVELGKDTTRDILVYLRDRSGSDSQLRIGTMTASEHFMINSNAENLLLSGAESFQDATKSDELLIISPEEDITLDSFPLKAVASFTVSTPVLKVESFEISGSGDDAMVEFFLIDANGEQQKVSKRVIKLLRVGDDVRPVVSAEFVVSGEAREREFALDVLDMSEKVPYFVLGKKMAKEGVYINTRADYLLNAEPLFKVGHVELVEVNGMTFPAKLDTGADVSSMNATNIKRFKKDGQDMVSFTYQNKQGDKQDFVKPVIDVMRIKAKKGEKVNIRPVVEMDVKLGDLEKKVKVNLQDRSRFEYSMILGKNFLKYGALVSSDEDYVLGKKK
;
A
#
# COMPACT_ATOMS: atom_id res chain seq x y z
N MET A 1 57.24 29.21 -42.80
CA MET A 1 57.64 29.54 -41.41
C MET A 1 56.57 30.44 -40.81
N LYS A 2 55.98 30.01 -39.68
CA LYS A 2 55.40 30.75 -38.53
C LYS A 2 54.94 32.21 -38.80
N LYS A 3 53.72 32.64 -38.44
CA LYS A 3 53.18 32.74 -37.06
C LYS A 3 51.64 32.93 -37.00
N ILE A 4 50.98 32.07 -36.21
CA ILE A 4 49.88 32.23 -35.21
C ILE A 4 48.92 33.44 -35.32
N PRO A 5 47.60 33.20 -35.20
CA PRO A 5 46.81 33.97 -34.24
C PRO A 5 46.00 33.11 -33.26
N LEU A 6 46.05 33.57 -32.00
CA LEU A 6 45.02 33.67 -30.97
C LEU A 6 44.04 32.50 -30.76
N ALA A 7 44.27 31.79 -29.66
CA ALA A 7 43.31 30.90 -29.02
C ALA A 7 42.15 31.70 -28.41
N LEU A 8 40.92 31.33 -28.77
CA LEU A 8 39.70 31.70 -28.07
C LEU A 8 39.07 30.40 -27.56
N THR A 9 39.31 30.08 -26.29
CA THR A 9 38.65 28.98 -25.58
C THR A 9 37.21 29.36 -25.28
N LEU A 10 36.27 28.86 -26.08
CA LEU A 10 34.86 28.77 -25.69
C LEU A 10 34.66 27.46 -24.90
N LEU A 11 34.40 27.61 -23.59
CA LEU A 11 33.80 26.56 -22.77
C LEU A 11 32.39 26.30 -23.32
N SER A 12 32.18 25.17 -23.99
CA SER A 12 30.85 24.67 -24.31
C SER A 12 30.31 23.88 -23.11
N THR A 13 29.52 24.54 -22.27
CA THR A 13 28.61 23.86 -21.34
C THR A 13 27.51 23.19 -22.15
N LEU A 14 27.60 21.87 -22.33
CA LEU A 14 26.51 21.03 -22.82
C LEU A 14 25.47 20.90 -21.70
N VAL A 15 24.47 21.78 -21.72
CA VAL A 15 23.23 21.57 -20.98
C VAL A 15 22.40 20.61 -21.81
N PHE A 16 22.27 19.36 -21.36
CA PHE A 16 21.28 18.42 -21.88
C PHE A 16 19.89 18.88 -21.43
N SER A 17 19.27 19.76 -22.21
CA SER A 17 17.82 19.99 -22.13
C SER A 17 17.13 18.72 -22.58
N HIS A 18 16.50 18.01 -21.64
CA HIS A 18 15.62 16.90 -21.95
C HIS A 18 14.47 17.44 -22.80
N TYR A 19 14.27 16.82 -23.97
CA TYR A 19 13.11 17.04 -24.81
C TYR A 19 11.86 16.58 -24.04
N SER A 20 11.12 17.53 -23.48
CA SER A 20 9.73 17.32 -23.11
C SER A 20 8.94 17.17 -24.41
N MET A 21 8.58 15.94 -24.78
CA MET A 21 7.53 15.73 -25.76
C MET A 21 6.23 16.28 -25.18
N ALA A 22 5.56 17.11 -25.97
CA ALA A 22 4.31 17.75 -25.65
C ALA A 22 3.26 16.70 -25.24
N THR A 23 2.91 16.67 -23.96
CA THR A 23 1.68 16.05 -23.49
C THR A 23 0.56 17.05 -23.75
N THR A 24 -0.51 16.60 -24.40
CA THR A 24 -1.81 17.25 -24.31
C THR A 24 -2.10 17.60 -22.86
N ASP A 25 -2.62 18.81 -22.66
CA ASP A 25 -2.96 19.45 -21.39
C ASP A 25 -4.06 18.66 -20.65
N THR A 26 -3.71 17.51 -20.08
CA THR A 26 -4.63 16.67 -19.29
C THR A 26 -4.20 16.70 -17.84
N SER A 27 -5.05 17.23 -16.98
CA SER A 27 -4.87 17.21 -15.53
C SER A 27 -4.56 15.79 -15.03
N PRO A 28 -3.68 15.62 -14.02
CA PRO A 28 -3.37 14.32 -13.45
C PRO A 28 -4.63 13.57 -12.99
N THR A 29 -4.62 12.24 -13.14
CA THR A 29 -5.72 11.36 -12.73
C THR A 29 -5.21 10.20 -11.88
N THR A 30 -6.12 9.41 -11.32
CA THR A 30 -5.75 8.15 -10.64
C THR A 30 -5.13 7.13 -11.59
N GLN A 31 -5.40 7.19 -12.90
CA GLN A 31 -4.78 6.32 -13.90
C GLN A 31 -3.40 6.81 -14.31
N ASN A 32 -3.25 8.12 -14.48
CA ASN A 32 -2.01 8.80 -14.84
C ASN A 32 -1.66 9.81 -13.75
N PRO A 33 -1.10 9.34 -12.61
CA PRO A 33 -0.82 10.22 -11.47
C PRO A 33 0.36 11.13 -11.74
N THR A 34 0.43 12.23 -10.97
CA THR A 34 1.64 13.08 -10.92
C THR A 34 2.56 12.64 -9.79
N TYR A 35 3.87 12.82 -9.96
CA TYR A 35 4.89 12.54 -8.95
C TYR A 35 5.30 13.78 -8.14
N GLU A 36 4.86 14.97 -8.58
CA GLU A 36 5.08 16.25 -7.92
C GLU A 36 3.86 17.14 -8.11
N LEU A 37 3.52 17.94 -7.10
CA LEU A 37 2.50 18.98 -7.16
C LEU A 37 2.87 20.10 -6.19
N ASP A 38 2.69 21.37 -6.61
CA ASP A 38 3.04 22.55 -5.81
C ASP A 38 4.50 22.57 -5.30
N GLY A 39 5.45 22.01 -6.07
CA GLY A 39 6.86 21.92 -5.67
C GLY A 39 7.16 20.84 -4.61
N LYS A 40 6.16 19.98 -4.30
CA LYS A 40 6.26 18.89 -3.32
C LYS A 40 6.14 17.54 -4.00
N SER A 41 6.95 16.58 -3.57
CA SER A 41 6.80 15.20 -4.03
C SER A 41 5.44 14.62 -3.63
N VAL A 42 4.82 13.86 -4.54
CA VAL A 42 3.61 13.09 -4.25
C VAL A 42 4.03 11.67 -3.90
N LEU A 43 3.89 11.30 -2.64
CA LEU A 43 4.22 9.98 -2.15
C LEU A 43 3.00 9.06 -2.20
N GLY A 44 3.23 7.78 -2.48
CA GLY A 44 2.26 6.74 -2.20
C GLY A 44 2.07 6.54 -0.70
N ARG A 45 1.14 5.64 -0.35
CA ARG A 45 0.85 5.23 1.02
C ARG A 45 1.97 4.43 1.68
N THR A 46 2.74 3.71 0.86
CA THR A 46 3.95 2.99 1.25
C THR A 46 5.06 3.44 0.32
N GLU A 47 6.24 3.72 0.84
CA GLU A 47 7.41 4.10 0.03
C GLU A 47 8.70 3.49 0.59
N ASN A 48 9.73 3.48 -0.24
CA ASN A 48 11.09 3.15 0.18
C ASN A 48 11.70 4.30 0.99
N VAL A 49 12.15 4.01 2.21
CA VAL A 49 12.82 4.96 3.09
C VAL A 49 14.26 4.52 3.29
N TYR A 50 15.20 5.42 3.05
CA TYR A 50 16.63 5.18 3.18
C TYR A 50 17.18 5.95 4.38
N LEU A 51 18.05 5.31 5.15
CA LEU A 51 18.81 5.93 6.23
C LEU A 51 20.12 6.48 5.66
N SER A 52 20.01 7.48 4.80
CA SER A 52 21.05 7.93 3.85
C SER A 52 22.40 8.29 4.47
N LYS A 53 22.44 8.65 5.77
CA LYS A 53 23.67 9.00 6.50
C LYS A 53 24.13 7.95 7.52
N VAL A 54 23.54 6.77 7.49
CA VAL A 54 23.98 5.64 8.32
C VAL A 54 24.81 4.70 7.47
N GLU A 55 26.10 4.59 7.79
CA GLU A 55 27.00 3.63 7.15
C GLU A 55 26.43 2.20 7.25
N GLY A 56 26.59 1.40 6.19
CA GLY A 56 25.99 0.06 6.11
C GLY A 56 24.49 0.03 5.74
N LEU A 57 23.74 1.13 5.91
CA LEU A 57 22.28 1.18 5.64
C LEU A 57 21.86 2.21 4.59
N SER A 58 22.76 3.06 4.10
CA SER A 58 22.44 4.20 3.22
C SER A 58 21.68 3.81 1.95
N ASP A 59 22.02 2.65 1.35
CA ASP A 59 21.42 2.16 0.11
C ASP A 59 20.41 1.02 0.34
N ILE A 60 19.97 0.83 1.58
CA ILE A 60 19.02 -0.22 1.94
C ILE A 60 17.62 0.40 2.08
N PRO A 61 16.65 -0.01 1.23
CA PRO A 61 15.29 0.45 1.37
C PRO A 61 14.61 -0.22 2.58
N PHE A 62 14.10 0.59 3.49
CA PHE A 62 13.18 0.16 4.53
C PHE A 62 11.75 0.49 4.11
N ILE A 63 10.81 -0.42 4.39
CA ILE A 63 9.39 -0.17 4.14
C ILE A 63 8.92 0.98 5.06
N GLY A 64 8.57 2.12 4.46
CA GLY A 64 7.97 3.26 5.14
C GLY A 64 6.47 3.30 4.90
N LYS A 65 5.69 3.29 5.98
CA LYS A 65 4.25 3.56 5.89
C LYS A 65 4.01 5.06 6.07
N ILE A 66 3.38 5.70 5.08
CA ILE A 66 3.10 7.14 5.08
C ILE A 66 1.74 7.40 5.72
N ASP A 67 1.75 8.17 6.81
CA ASP A 67 0.60 8.35 7.70
C ASP A 67 0.42 9.84 8.04
N THR A 68 -0.40 10.54 7.26
CA THR A 68 -0.83 11.92 7.55
C THR A 68 -1.61 12.03 8.87
N GLY A 69 -2.09 10.91 9.38
CA GLY A 69 -2.76 10.79 10.67
C GLY A 69 -1.82 10.85 11.86
N ALA A 70 -0.52 10.60 11.67
CA ALA A 70 0.48 10.59 12.72
C ALA A 70 1.22 11.92 12.83
N GLU A 71 1.23 12.51 14.03
CA GLU A 71 1.93 13.77 14.27
C GLU A 71 3.45 13.65 14.16
N THR A 72 4.01 12.46 14.40
CA THR A 72 5.47 12.22 14.43
C THR A 72 5.86 11.01 13.60
N THR A 73 7.00 11.13 12.91
CA THR A 73 7.72 9.98 12.35
C THR A 73 8.26 9.08 13.46
N SER A 74 8.17 7.76 13.27
CA SER A 74 8.69 6.76 14.21
C SER A 74 9.36 5.60 13.48
N MET A 75 10.39 5.02 14.09
CA MET A 75 11.14 3.91 13.51
C MET A 75 11.38 2.79 14.51
N HIS A 76 11.56 1.59 13.98
CA HIS A 76 12.05 0.47 14.74
C HIS A 76 13.49 0.72 15.16
N ALA A 77 13.78 0.53 16.44
CA ALA A 77 15.13 0.43 16.95
C ALA A 77 15.20 -0.65 18.02
N GLU A 78 16.37 -1.27 18.15
CA GLU A 78 16.71 -2.25 19.18
C GLU A 78 17.71 -1.66 20.17
N ASP A 79 17.81 -2.24 21.37
CA ASP A 79 18.74 -1.81 22.42
C ASP A 79 18.77 -0.29 22.67
N ILE A 80 17.60 0.35 22.65
CA ILE A 80 17.47 1.80 22.87
C ILE A 80 17.86 2.11 24.32
N GLN A 81 18.90 2.92 24.49
CA GLN A 81 19.37 3.42 25.77
C GLN A 81 19.38 4.94 25.77
N VAL A 82 18.96 5.53 26.89
CA VAL A 82 19.04 6.97 27.14
C VAL A 82 19.88 7.20 28.39
N THR A 83 20.94 7.98 28.26
CA THR A 83 21.88 8.28 29.34
C THR A 83 22.13 9.78 29.45
N SER A 84 22.73 10.20 30.56
CA SER A 84 23.11 11.59 30.81
C SER A 84 24.50 11.62 31.45
N THR A 85 25.34 12.59 31.08
CA THR A 85 26.60 12.87 31.78
C THR A 85 26.44 13.88 32.92
N HIS A 86 25.27 14.53 33.01
CA HIS A 86 24.99 15.54 34.02
C HIS A 86 25.08 14.95 35.44
N PRO A 87 25.77 15.60 36.40
CA PRO A 87 26.03 15.04 37.73
C PRO A 87 24.80 14.54 38.49
N ASP A 88 23.67 15.24 38.34
CA ASP A 88 22.41 14.92 39.02
C ASP A 88 21.65 13.74 38.37
N TYR A 89 21.90 13.48 37.08
CA TYR A 89 21.13 12.51 36.29
C TYR A 89 21.95 11.28 35.85
N LYS A 90 23.28 11.29 36.01
CA LYS A 90 24.21 10.23 35.59
C LYS A 90 23.91 8.82 36.10
N ASN A 91 23.15 8.70 37.19
CA ASN A 91 22.78 7.42 37.80
C ASN A 91 21.42 6.92 37.31
N LEU A 92 20.65 7.73 36.58
CA LEU A 92 19.38 7.37 35.98
C LEU A 92 19.61 6.96 34.51
N LYS A 93 18.77 6.05 34.02
CA LYS A 93 18.78 5.63 32.61
C LYS A 93 17.38 5.44 32.07
N ASP A 94 17.28 5.48 30.75
CA ASP A 94 16.11 5.05 29.99
C ASP A 94 14.81 5.71 30.48
N GLN A 95 13.83 4.91 30.90
CA GLN A 95 12.54 5.41 31.37
C GLN A 95 12.65 6.22 32.66
N GLU A 96 13.53 5.83 33.60
CA GLU A 96 13.72 6.55 34.85
C GLU A 96 14.32 7.93 34.60
N LEU A 97 15.32 8.00 33.71
CA LEU A 97 15.91 9.26 33.29
C LEU A 97 14.87 10.11 32.56
N MET A 98 14.24 9.58 31.51
CA MET A 98 13.26 10.35 30.73
C MET A 98 12.09 10.86 31.59
N LEU A 99 11.65 10.10 32.59
CA LEU A 99 10.63 10.54 33.53
C LEU A 99 11.13 11.71 34.38
N ALA A 100 12.32 11.60 34.98
CA ALA A 100 12.92 12.67 35.77
C ALA A 100 13.11 13.96 34.96
N LEU A 101 13.59 13.85 33.71
CA LEU A 101 13.74 15.01 32.82
C LEU A 101 12.39 15.62 32.44
N THR A 102 11.39 14.79 32.14
CA THR A 102 10.04 15.25 31.80
C THR A 102 9.41 16.01 32.97
N GLU A 103 9.53 15.47 34.19
CA GLU A 103 9.03 16.11 35.41
C GLU A 103 9.76 17.42 35.70
N GLU A 104 11.09 17.45 35.55
CA GLU A 104 11.90 18.66 35.73
C GLU A 104 11.47 19.77 34.77
N VAL A 105 11.38 19.46 33.47
CA VAL A 105 10.99 20.44 32.44
C VAL A 105 9.56 20.92 32.63
N LEU A 106 8.62 20.04 33.01
CA LEU A 106 7.22 20.44 33.25
C LEU A 106 7.04 21.29 34.51
N ASN A 107 7.85 21.06 35.55
CA ASN A 107 7.70 21.76 36.83
C ASN A 107 8.48 23.08 36.87
N ASN A 108 9.62 23.16 36.17
CA ASN A 108 10.56 24.27 36.27
C ASN A 108 10.77 25.01 34.94
N GLY A 109 10.17 24.56 33.84
CA GLY A 109 10.26 25.21 32.53
C GLY A 109 9.05 26.10 32.23
N ASP A 110 9.31 27.26 31.60
CA ASP A 110 8.28 28.12 31.01
C ASP A 110 7.89 27.67 29.58
N VAL A 111 8.31 26.46 29.16
CA VAL A 111 8.16 25.93 27.80
C VAL A 111 7.03 24.90 27.77
N ALA A 112 6.01 25.16 26.95
CA ALA A 112 4.91 24.21 26.76
C ALA A 112 5.40 22.92 26.11
N TYR A 113 4.76 21.79 26.40
CA TYR A 113 5.12 20.49 25.82
C TYR A 113 5.16 20.48 24.28
N SER A 114 4.31 21.27 23.63
CA SER A 114 4.30 21.41 22.16
C SER A 114 5.59 22.00 21.61
N ASP A 115 6.34 22.71 22.44
CA ASP A 115 7.49 23.52 22.07
C ASP A 115 8.81 22.86 22.51
N TRP A 116 8.75 21.62 23.02
CA TRP A 116 9.92 20.86 23.41
C TRP A 116 10.79 20.48 22.21
N ASP A 117 12.06 20.85 22.29
CA ASP A 117 13.09 20.63 21.28
C ASP A 117 14.47 20.35 21.93
N ALA A 118 15.52 20.21 21.11
CA ALA A 118 16.88 19.99 21.61
C ALA A 118 17.32 20.97 22.70
N SER A 119 16.97 22.26 22.57
CA SER A 119 17.39 23.28 23.54
C SER A 119 16.78 23.07 24.93
N THR A 120 15.60 22.45 24.97
CA THR A 120 14.91 22.08 26.21
C THR A 120 15.68 21.01 26.99
N PHE A 121 16.36 20.10 26.29
CA PHE A 121 17.04 18.95 26.89
C PHE A 121 18.58 19.05 26.92
N GLU A 122 19.16 20.00 26.20
CA GLU A 122 20.60 20.29 26.16
C GLU A 122 21.23 20.44 27.56
N PRO A 123 20.62 21.15 28.54
CA PRO A 123 21.20 21.30 29.88
C PRO A 123 21.40 19.99 30.64
N PHE A 124 20.69 18.92 30.25
CA PHE A 124 20.78 17.61 30.89
C PHE A 124 21.88 16.72 30.30
N GLU A 125 22.63 17.20 29.30
CA GLU A 125 23.76 16.47 28.68
C GLU A 125 23.41 15.02 28.32
N THR A 126 22.32 14.85 27.56
CA THR A 126 21.74 13.54 27.28
C THR A 126 22.21 12.94 25.96
N GLN A 127 22.39 11.62 25.95
CA GLN A 127 22.77 10.83 24.77
C GLN A 127 21.81 9.65 24.62
N VAL A 128 21.39 9.39 23.39
CA VAL A 128 20.61 8.22 22.99
C VAL A 128 21.51 7.30 22.16
N SER A 129 21.56 6.01 22.49
CA SER A 129 22.22 4.98 21.68
C SER A 129 21.22 3.87 21.36
N PHE A 130 21.28 3.33 20.15
CA PHE A 130 20.38 2.25 19.72
C PHE A 130 21.00 1.49 18.56
N LYS A 131 20.37 0.37 18.17
CA LYS A 131 20.80 -0.46 17.05
C LYS A 131 19.72 -0.60 16.00
N ILE A 132 20.15 -0.70 14.75
CA ILE A 132 19.31 -1.09 13.62
C ILE A 132 19.99 -2.27 12.94
N GLN A 133 19.23 -3.34 12.71
CA GLN A 133 19.75 -4.47 11.95
C GLN A 133 19.79 -4.11 10.46
N ASN A 134 20.94 -4.33 9.83
CA ASN A 134 21.04 -4.44 8.38
C ASN A 134 20.28 -5.70 7.93
N PRO A 135 19.14 -5.58 7.24
CA PRO A 135 18.31 -6.72 6.91
C PRO A 135 18.95 -7.66 5.86
N LYS A 136 20.02 -7.23 5.20
CA LYS A 136 20.74 -8.02 4.18
C LYS A 136 21.91 -8.81 4.77
N THR A 137 22.71 -8.17 5.63
CA THR A 137 23.92 -8.79 6.23
C THR A 137 23.67 -9.36 7.62
N GLY A 138 22.64 -8.86 8.33
CA GLY A 138 22.34 -9.19 9.72
C GLY A 138 23.18 -8.39 10.73
N GLU A 139 24.10 -7.56 10.26
CA GLU A 139 24.92 -6.68 11.10
C GLU A 139 24.06 -5.68 11.89
N MET A 140 24.43 -5.42 13.14
CA MET A 140 23.70 -4.50 14.01
C MET A 140 24.43 -3.17 14.04
N GLU A 141 23.93 -2.21 13.26
CA GLU A 141 24.50 -0.87 13.19
C GLU A 141 24.16 -0.09 14.45
N MET A 142 25.19 0.29 15.20
CA MET A 142 25.04 1.11 16.41
C MET A 142 25.03 2.59 16.03
N ILE A 143 24.01 3.30 16.51
CA ILE A 143 23.82 4.73 16.24
C ILE A 143 23.73 5.46 17.57
N GLU A 144 24.45 6.57 17.67
CA GLU A 144 24.40 7.48 18.80
C GLU A 144 23.96 8.87 18.34
N ALA A 145 23.02 9.47 19.05
CA ALA A 145 22.53 10.82 18.77
C ALA A 145 22.14 11.54 20.08
N PRO A 146 22.23 12.87 20.14
CA PRO A 146 21.68 13.62 21.27
C PRO A 146 20.16 13.40 21.35
N LEU A 147 19.61 13.50 22.57
CA LEU A 147 18.17 13.49 22.76
C LEU A 147 17.58 14.81 22.24
N GLU A 148 16.73 14.75 21.22
CA GLU A 148 16.00 15.92 20.73
C GLU A 148 14.86 16.28 21.68
N ARG A 149 14.03 15.30 22.04
CA ARG A 149 12.98 15.46 23.06
C ARG A 149 12.48 14.13 23.60
N VAL A 150 11.82 14.18 24.75
CA VAL A 150 11.01 13.07 25.25
C VAL A 150 9.58 13.18 24.72
N SER A 151 9.18 12.21 23.89
CA SER A 151 7.81 12.12 23.37
C SER A 151 6.90 11.36 24.35
N MET A 152 5.80 11.98 24.75
CA MET A 152 4.75 11.37 25.57
C MET A 152 3.66 10.73 24.71
N ILE A 153 3.74 9.41 24.52
CA ILE A 153 2.78 8.65 23.73
C ILE A 153 1.60 8.24 24.61
N ARG A 154 0.43 8.84 24.37
CA ARG A 154 -0.81 8.50 25.08
C ARG A 154 -1.21 7.04 24.82
N SER A 155 -1.36 6.27 25.88
CA SER A 155 -1.87 4.90 25.78
C SER A 155 -3.37 4.89 25.50
N ARG A 156 -3.83 3.91 24.71
CA ARG A 156 -5.27 3.72 24.50
C ARG A 156 -5.96 3.11 25.72
N THR A 157 -5.22 2.49 26.64
CA THR A 157 -5.74 1.65 27.74
C THR A 157 -5.16 2.02 29.11
N SER A 158 -4.23 2.98 29.18
CA SER A 158 -3.61 3.44 30.43
C SER A 158 -3.67 4.96 30.50
N SER A 159 -3.79 5.49 31.72
CA SER A 159 -3.65 6.92 32.02
C SER A 159 -2.19 7.37 31.99
N THR A 160 -1.23 6.47 32.23
CA THR A 160 0.20 6.78 32.16
C THR A 160 0.68 6.77 30.71
N PRO A 161 1.31 7.86 30.22
CA PRO A 161 1.90 7.90 28.89
C PRO A 161 3.12 6.99 28.80
N ILE A 162 3.41 6.51 27.59
CA ILE A 162 4.66 5.80 27.29
C ILE A 162 5.66 6.84 26.82
N LEU A 163 6.79 6.97 27.52
CA LEU A 163 7.86 7.89 27.13
C LEU A 163 8.76 7.24 26.08
N ARG A 164 9.14 8.00 25.07
CA ARG A 164 10.03 7.54 24.00
C ARG A 164 11.05 8.62 23.65
N PRO A 165 12.32 8.25 23.46
CA PRO A 165 13.32 9.20 22.99
C PRO A 165 13.05 9.57 21.53
N THR A 166 13.24 10.84 21.23
CA THR A 166 13.19 11.39 19.88
C THR A 166 14.58 11.89 19.53
N ILE A 167 15.03 11.64 18.32
CA ILE A 167 16.32 12.10 17.80
C ILE A 167 16.14 12.80 16.46
N LYS A 168 17.12 13.58 16.01
CA LYS A 168 17.22 14.00 14.61
C LYS A 168 17.88 12.91 13.79
N MET A 169 17.30 12.58 12.65
CA MET A 169 17.87 11.60 11.70
C MET A 169 17.62 12.04 10.26
N SER A 170 18.62 11.87 9.39
CA SER A 170 18.44 12.08 7.95
C SER A 170 17.77 10.86 7.32
N LEU A 171 16.59 11.07 6.74
CA LEU A 171 15.82 10.09 5.99
C LEU A 171 15.71 10.56 4.54
N LYS A 172 15.85 9.64 3.59
CA LYS A 172 15.58 9.89 2.17
C LYS A 172 14.38 9.07 1.70
N ILE A 173 13.43 9.73 1.04
CA ILE A 173 12.27 9.11 0.39
C ILE A 173 12.17 9.71 -1.00
N ALA A 174 12.05 8.87 -2.03
CA ALA A 174 12.21 9.29 -3.42
C ALA A 174 13.50 10.13 -3.60
N ASP A 175 13.39 11.34 -4.12
CA ASP A 175 14.51 12.26 -4.33
C ASP A 175 14.69 13.30 -3.19
N GLN A 176 13.89 13.21 -2.13
CA GLN A 176 13.95 14.13 -0.98
C GLN A 176 14.74 13.53 0.18
N GLU A 177 15.83 14.19 0.58
CA GLU A 177 16.58 13.88 1.81
C GLU A 177 16.34 14.97 2.86
N LEU A 178 15.84 14.58 4.04
CA LEU A 178 15.48 15.50 5.11
C LEU A 178 16.00 15.00 6.45
N THR A 179 16.54 15.91 7.27
CA THR A 179 16.76 15.67 8.70
C THR A 179 15.48 15.98 9.47
N THR A 180 14.83 14.96 10.02
CA THR A 180 13.56 15.05 10.74
C THR A 180 13.69 14.48 12.15
N ASP A 181 12.75 14.86 13.02
CA ASP A 181 12.51 14.17 14.28
C ASP A 181 12.04 12.74 14.02
N VAL A 182 12.65 11.78 14.70
CA VAL A 182 12.27 10.37 14.66
C VAL A 182 12.14 9.83 16.07
N ASN A 183 10.95 9.34 16.37
CA ASN A 183 10.64 8.67 17.62
C ASN A 183 11.10 7.20 17.57
N LEU A 184 11.97 6.80 18.50
CA LEU A 184 12.50 5.44 18.55
C LEU A 184 11.58 4.53 19.38
N THR A 185 11.25 3.36 18.83
CA THR A 185 10.40 2.37 19.52
C THR A 185 10.63 0.96 18.97
N ASP A 186 10.28 -0.07 19.75
CA ASP A 186 10.13 -1.40 19.18
C ASP A 186 8.90 -1.42 18.25
N ARG A 187 9.14 -1.78 16.98
CA ARG A 187 8.11 -1.95 15.95
C ARG A 187 8.15 -3.34 15.30
N SER A 188 8.81 -4.32 15.91
CA SER A 188 8.95 -5.70 15.40
C SER A 188 7.61 -6.37 15.02
N HIS A 189 6.53 -6.00 15.72
CA HIS A 189 5.18 -6.50 15.47
C HIS A 189 4.39 -5.77 14.36
N PHE A 190 4.90 -4.65 13.83
CA PHE A 190 4.25 -3.86 12.80
C PHE A 190 4.64 -4.34 11.40
N SER A 191 3.83 -4.05 10.38
CA SER A 191 4.15 -4.45 9.00
C SER A 191 5.26 -3.64 8.35
N ALA A 192 5.54 -2.45 8.88
CA ALA A 192 6.54 -1.53 8.37
C ALA A 192 7.43 -1.06 9.55
N PRO A 193 8.77 -1.19 9.44
CA PRO A 193 9.70 -0.75 10.47
C PRO A 193 9.65 0.76 10.66
N ILE A 194 9.33 1.54 9.61
CA ILE A 194 9.25 3.00 9.67
C ILE A 194 7.81 3.46 9.40
N LEU A 195 7.36 4.43 10.18
CA LEU A 195 6.13 5.18 9.93
C LEU A 195 6.50 6.64 9.77
N ILE A 196 6.17 7.22 8.62
CA ILE A 196 6.45 8.60 8.25
C ILE A 196 5.22 9.43 8.59
N GLY A 197 5.36 10.39 9.51
CA GLY A 197 4.30 11.27 9.97
C GLY A 197 4.56 12.73 9.61
N LYS A 198 3.80 13.65 10.19
CA LYS A 198 3.85 15.08 9.88
C LYS A 198 5.23 15.72 10.05
N THR A 199 6.06 15.27 11.00
CA THR A 199 7.42 15.83 11.17
C THR A 199 8.30 15.70 9.91
N PHE A 200 8.01 14.71 9.05
CA PHE A 200 8.64 14.61 7.73
C PHE A 200 7.75 15.22 6.64
N LEU A 201 6.43 14.95 6.66
CA LEU A 201 5.55 15.31 5.55
C LEU A 201 5.30 16.81 5.42
N ALA A 202 5.18 17.52 6.54
CA ALA A 202 4.93 18.96 6.54
C ALA A 202 6.05 19.67 5.77
N ASP A 203 5.67 20.59 4.89
CA ASP A 203 6.49 21.33 3.94
C ASP A 203 7.19 20.53 2.83
N ASN A 204 7.13 19.20 2.87
CA ASN A 204 7.94 18.36 1.98
C ASN A 204 7.11 17.56 0.96
N ALA A 205 5.98 16.98 1.37
CA ALA A 205 5.28 16.01 0.54
C ALA A 205 3.75 16.05 0.66
N LEU A 206 3.09 15.70 -0.45
CA LEU A 206 1.67 15.31 -0.47
C LEU A 206 1.57 13.78 -0.51
N VAL A 207 0.44 13.24 -0.04
CA VAL A 207 0.27 11.78 0.01
C VAL A 207 -0.94 11.34 -0.79
N PHE A 208 -0.72 10.47 -1.77
CA PHE A 208 -1.77 9.81 -2.54
C PHE A 208 -2.01 8.39 -2.03
N ALA A 209 -3.04 8.21 -1.20
CA ALA A 209 -3.32 6.92 -0.56
C ALA A 209 -3.76 5.80 -1.52
N GLY A 210 -4.13 6.15 -2.76
CA GLY A 210 -4.53 5.20 -3.80
C GLY A 210 -3.39 4.32 -4.30
N TYR A 211 -2.15 4.77 -4.13
CA TYR A 211 -0.95 4.06 -4.60
C TYR A 211 -0.09 3.56 -3.44
N ASP A 212 0.54 2.41 -3.64
CA ASP A 212 1.69 1.94 -2.85
C ASP A 212 2.92 1.96 -3.78
N TYR A 213 4.05 2.52 -3.31
CA TYR A 213 5.29 2.71 -4.07
C TYR A 213 5.10 3.48 -5.37
N LEU A 214 4.44 4.65 -5.28
CA LEU A 214 4.15 5.48 -6.45
C LEU A 214 5.46 5.86 -7.15
N GLN A 215 6.47 6.28 -6.38
CA GLN A 215 7.75 6.77 -6.87
C GLN A 215 8.61 5.69 -7.56
N GLU A 216 8.26 4.41 -7.41
CA GLU A 216 8.93 3.29 -8.06
C GLU A 216 8.27 2.88 -9.38
N GLN A 217 7.12 3.47 -9.74
CA GLN A 217 6.33 3.03 -10.90
C GLN A 217 7.12 3.11 -12.21
N GLU A 218 7.75 4.25 -12.51
CA GLU A 218 8.49 4.44 -13.76
C GLU A 218 9.68 3.48 -13.88
N LYS A 219 10.34 3.20 -12.76
CA LYS A 219 11.53 2.35 -12.66
C LYS A 219 11.19 0.86 -12.52
N ALA A 220 9.91 0.51 -12.40
CA ALA A 220 9.46 -0.85 -12.21
C ALA A 220 9.94 -1.74 -13.35
N THR A 221 10.47 -2.91 -13.03
CA THR A 221 10.88 -3.90 -14.05
C THR A 221 9.64 -4.55 -14.65
N VAL A 222 9.55 -4.54 -15.99
CA VAL A 222 8.50 -5.28 -16.69
C VAL A 222 8.81 -6.77 -16.68
N VAL A 223 7.84 -7.56 -16.21
CA VAL A 223 7.94 -9.02 -16.08
C VAL A 223 6.73 -9.69 -16.68
N GLY A 224 6.89 -10.90 -17.18
CA GLY A 224 5.78 -11.76 -17.59
C GLY A 224 5.04 -12.36 -16.39
N ARG A 225 3.90 -12.98 -16.66
CA ARG A 225 3.09 -13.66 -15.63
C ARG A 225 3.78 -14.88 -14.97
N LYS A 226 4.83 -15.40 -15.61
CA LYS A 226 5.76 -16.40 -15.06
C LYS A 226 7.16 -16.03 -15.52
N GLU A 227 8.12 -16.25 -14.66
CA GLU A 227 9.54 -15.97 -14.91
C GLU A 227 10.40 -17.14 -14.45
N VAL A 228 11.59 -17.25 -15.02
CA VAL A 228 12.70 -18.05 -14.46
C VAL A 228 13.75 -17.06 -13.98
N VAL A 229 14.00 -17.06 -12.68
CA VAL A 229 14.99 -16.20 -12.03
C VAL A 229 16.13 -17.05 -11.45
N SER A 230 17.23 -16.41 -11.10
CA SER A 230 18.35 -17.06 -10.41
C SER A 230 18.44 -16.57 -8.97
N ILE A 231 18.73 -17.46 -8.04
CA ILE A 231 19.07 -17.13 -6.65
C ILE A 231 20.34 -17.90 -6.35
N ASN A 232 21.45 -17.19 -6.14
CA ASN A 232 22.76 -17.78 -5.88
C ASN A 232 23.18 -18.80 -6.96
N GLY A 233 22.90 -18.49 -8.24
CA GLY A 233 23.18 -19.35 -9.38
C GLY A 233 22.22 -20.53 -9.59
N LEU A 234 21.20 -20.69 -8.75
CA LEU A 234 20.16 -21.71 -8.90
C LEU A 234 18.92 -21.14 -9.60
N SER A 235 18.50 -21.80 -10.69
CA SER A 235 17.29 -21.42 -11.43
C SER A 235 16.01 -21.80 -10.67
N VAL A 236 15.08 -20.85 -10.59
CA VAL A 236 13.84 -20.92 -9.82
C VAL A 236 12.68 -20.36 -10.65
N ASN A 237 11.58 -21.11 -10.71
CA ASN A 237 10.34 -20.61 -11.31
C ASN A 237 9.67 -19.61 -10.36
N ALA A 238 9.41 -18.42 -10.87
CA ALA A 238 8.67 -17.37 -10.19
C ALA A 238 7.27 -17.19 -10.80
N SER A 239 6.27 -17.01 -9.95
CA SER A 239 4.91 -16.65 -10.34
C SER A 239 4.33 -15.56 -9.44
N PHE A 240 3.21 -14.94 -9.84
CA PHE A 240 2.63 -13.79 -9.14
C PHE A 240 1.27 -14.10 -8.52
N SER A 241 0.94 -13.45 -7.40
CA SER A 241 -0.36 -13.56 -6.72
C SER A 241 -0.98 -12.20 -6.48
N PHE A 242 -2.27 -12.06 -6.78
CA PHE A 242 -3.06 -10.89 -6.38
C PHE A 242 -3.66 -11.03 -4.97
N SER A 243 -3.73 -12.24 -4.42
CA SER A 243 -4.35 -12.50 -3.12
C SER A 243 -3.35 -12.56 -1.96
N ASN A 244 -2.08 -12.86 -2.25
CA ASN A 244 -1.04 -12.91 -1.23
C ASN A 244 -0.36 -11.56 -1.13
N ARG A 245 -0.41 -10.92 0.05
CA ARG A 245 0.37 -9.71 0.32
C ARG A 245 1.87 -9.96 0.31
N TYR A 246 2.32 -10.98 1.05
CA TYR A 246 3.75 -11.32 1.17
C TYR A 246 4.15 -12.37 0.15
N SER A 247 5.35 -12.19 -0.41
CA SER A 247 6.02 -13.19 -1.23
C SER A 247 6.45 -14.40 -0.39
N ASN A 248 6.59 -15.55 -1.02
CA ASN A 248 7.05 -16.77 -0.36
C ASN A 248 7.90 -17.64 -1.27
N LEU A 249 8.89 -18.29 -0.66
CA LEU A 249 9.87 -19.13 -1.32
C LEU A 249 9.78 -20.56 -0.78
N HIS A 250 9.94 -21.52 -1.70
CA HIS A 250 10.10 -22.92 -1.35
C HIS A 250 11.42 -23.11 -0.61
N ALA A 251 11.32 -23.65 0.60
CA ALA A 251 12.46 -24.02 1.40
C ALA A 251 12.16 -25.31 2.18
N GLU A 252 13.19 -26.13 2.36
CA GLU A 252 13.20 -27.33 3.19
C GLU A 252 14.16 -27.14 4.38
N GLU A 253 14.11 -28.04 5.37
CA GLU A 253 15.01 -28.03 6.54
C GLU A 253 15.19 -26.64 7.19
N ILE A 254 14.08 -25.91 7.36
CA ILE A 254 14.09 -24.54 7.87
C ILE A 254 14.39 -24.55 9.38
N ASP A 255 15.56 -24.05 9.77
CA ASP A 255 15.98 -23.81 11.14
C ASP A 255 16.09 -22.30 11.44
N VAL A 256 15.65 -21.89 12.64
CA VAL A 256 15.61 -20.47 13.04
C VAL A 256 16.40 -20.29 14.32
N ASP A 257 17.58 -19.69 14.21
CA ASP A 257 18.38 -19.23 15.34
C ASP A 257 17.96 -17.81 15.73
N LYS A 258 16.99 -17.72 16.65
CA LYS A 258 16.52 -16.44 17.18
C LYS A 258 17.56 -15.71 18.01
N LYS A 259 18.58 -16.39 18.53
CA LYS A 259 19.61 -15.75 19.36
C LYS A 259 20.55 -14.92 18.50
N ASN A 260 20.86 -15.43 17.31
CA ASN A 260 21.76 -14.78 16.36
C ASN A 260 21.01 -14.11 15.19
N ASN A 261 19.67 -14.02 15.28
CA ASN A 261 18.80 -13.50 14.22
C ASN A 261 19.12 -14.10 12.84
N LEU A 262 19.23 -15.43 12.75
CA LEU A 262 19.64 -16.14 11.55
C LEU A 262 18.61 -17.24 11.20
N VAL A 263 18.48 -17.52 9.91
CA VAL A 263 17.65 -18.61 9.37
C VAL A 263 18.50 -19.43 8.42
N THR A 264 18.60 -20.73 8.68
CA THR A 264 19.25 -21.69 7.78
C THR A 264 18.18 -22.56 7.13
N PHE A 265 18.31 -22.83 5.83
CA PHE A 265 17.35 -23.64 5.10
C PHE A 265 17.93 -24.20 3.80
N ASP A 266 17.37 -25.30 3.33
CA ASP A 266 17.67 -25.84 2.00
C ASP A 266 16.81 -25.15 0.95
N MET A 267 17.46 -24.43 0.05
CA MET A 267 16.85 -23.93 -1.18
C MET A 267 16.83 -25.05 -2.21
N VAL A 268 15.68 -25.22 -2.89
CA VAL A 268 15.50 -26.22 -3.94
C VAL A 268 15.26 -25.53 -5.29
N SER A 269 16.11 -25.82 -6.26
CA SER A 269 16.01 -25.28 -7.63
C SER A 269 15.00 -26.05 -8.49
N ASN A 270 14.74 -25.56 -9.71
CA ASN A 270 13.83 -26.18 -10.67
C ASN A 270 14.17 -27.63 -11.03
N ASP A 271 15.46 -27.99 -11.04
CA ASP A 271 15.95 -29.32 -11.38
C ASP A 271 16.12 -30.23 -10.15
N GLY A 272 15.74 -29.74 -8.96
CA GLY A 272 15.82 -30.49 -7.71
C GLY A 272 17.18 -30.40 -7.01
N ARG A 273 18.18 -29.68 -7.55
CA ARG A 273 19.41 -29.39 -6.79
C ARG A 273 19.07 -28.60 -5.54
N LYS A 274 19.66 -29.03 -4.42
CA LYS A 274 19.56 -28.36 -3.12
C LYS A 274 20.83 -27.59 -2.81
N GLN A 275 20.65 -26.46 -2.13
CA GLN A 275 21.75 -25.68 -1.57
C GLN A 275 21.33 -25.11 -0.22
N GLU A 276 22.14 -25.36 0.80
CA GLU A 276 21.96 -24.72 2.10
C GLU A 276 22.21 -23.21 1.97
N MET A 277 21.27 -22.43 2.50
CA MET A 277 21.32 -20.98 2.57
C MET A 277 21.24 -20.57 4.03
N SER A 278 21.95 -19.50 4.39
CA SER A 278 21.85 -18.88 5.70
C SER A 278 21.66 -17.37 5.54
N LEU A 279 20.53 -16.85 6.01
CA LEU A 279 20.11 -15.47 5.80
C LEU A 279 19.62 -14.82 7.11
N PRO A 280 19.80 -13.49 7.28
CA PRO A 280 19.30 -12.80 8.46
C PRO A 280 17.78 -12.93 8.62
N LEU A 281 17.35 -13.24 9.83
CA LEU A 281 15.95 -13.24 10.22
C LEU A 281 15.47 -11.80 10.38
N VAL A 282 14.56 -11.36 9.51
CA VAL A 282 13.87 -10.07 9.67
C VAL A 282 12.87 -10.15 10.82
N ARG A 283 12.04 -11.21 10.83
CA ARG A 283 11.11 -11.55 11.94
C ARG A 283 10.34 -12.85 11.65
N MET A 284 9.59 -13.31 12.65
CA MET A 284 8.57 -14.35 12.45
C MET A 284 7.23 -13.74 12.01
N LEU A 285 6.75 -14.13 10.83
CA LEU A 285 5.46 -13.76 10.27
C LEU A 285 4.39 -14.81 10.60
N ASN A 286 3.22 -14.37 11.07
CA ASN A 286 2.07 -15.26 11.25
C ASN A 286 1.27 -15.35 9.93
N VAL A 287 1.32 -16.51 9.28
CA VAL A 287 0.57 -16.82 8.05
C VAL A 287 -0.39 -17.96 8.33
N SER A 288 -1.69 -17.69 8.26
CA SER A 288 -2.76 -18.67 8.52
C SER A 288 -2.60 -19.43 9.84
N GLY A 289 -2.18 -18.73 10.90
CA GLY A 289 -1.98 -19.30 12.24
C GLY A 289 -0.62 -19.95 12.47
N LYS A 290 0.24 -20.05 11.45
CA LYS A 290 1.58 -20.63 11.55
C LYS A 290 2.64 -19.55 11.50
N GLN A 291 3.64 -19.65 12.38
CA GLN A 291 4.82 -18.79 12.33
C GLN A 291 5.75 -19.25 11.20
N ARG A 292 6.22 -18.30 10.39
CA ARG A 292 7.14 -18.51 9.27
C ARG A 292 8.25 -17.47 9.33
N PRO A 293 9.53 -17.85 9.19
CA PRO A 293 10.60 -16.86 9.16
C PRO A 293 10.51 -16.03 7.88
N LEU A 294 10.71 -14.72 8.05
CA LEU A 294 10.73 -13.72 6.99
C LEU A 294 12.18 -13.29 6.78
N VAL A 295 12.67 -13.37 5.54
CA VAL A 295 14.06 -13.08 5.16
C VAL A 295 14.09 -12.34 3.82
N TYR A 296 15.15 -11.57 3.57
CA TYR A 296 15.43 -11.02 2.24
C TYR A 296 16.27 -12.01 1.44
N VAL A 297 15.80 -12.36 0.23
CA VAL A 297 16.51 -13.28 -0.68
C VAL A 297 17.01 -12.48 -1.90
N PRO A 298 18.31 -12.55 -2.25
CA PRO A 298 18.84 -11.88 -3.43
C PRO A 298 18.40 -12.62 -4.70
N VAL A 299 17.42 -12.05 -5.40
CA VAL A 299 16.90 -12.59 -6.66
C VAL A 299 17.56 -11.87 -7.83
N GLU A 300 18.33 -12.62 -8.62
CA GLU A 300 18.95 -12.17 -9.85
C GLU A 300 17.89 -12.17 -10.97
N LEU A 301 17.53 -10.96 -11.42
CA LEU A 301 16.56 -10.73 -12.50
C LEU A 301 17.23 -10.69 -13.88
N GLY A 302 18.56 -10.65 -13.94
CA GLY A 302 19.34 -10.56 -15.16
C GLY A 302 20.84 -10.46 -14.82
N LYS A 303 21.68 -10.25 -15.84
CA LYS A 303 23.15 -10.27 -15.68
C LYS A 303 23.68 -9.26 -14.65
N ASP A 304 23.08 -8.07 -14.61
CA ASP A 304 23.55 -6.94 -13.80
C ASP A 304 22.45 -6.39 -12.87
N THR A 305 21.41 -7.19 -12.59
CA THR A 305 20.26 -6.74 -11.79
C THR A 305 19.89 -7.79 -10.76
N THR A 306 20.12 -7.44 -9.50
CA THR A 306 19.69 -8.23 -8.33
C THR A 306 18.73 -7.39 -7.50
N ARG A 307 17.67 -8.02 -6.99
CA ARG A 307 16.70 -7.42 -6.07
C ARG A 307 16.59 -8.29 -4.83
N ASP A 308 16.70 -7.68 -3.66
CA ASP A 308 16.48 -8.37 -2.41
C ASP A 308 14.97 -8.46 -2.15
N ILE A 309 14.40 -9.65 -2.38
CA ILE A 309 12.96 -9.87 -2.25
C ILE A 309 12.64 -10.39 -0.85
N LEU A 310 11.78 -9.68 -0.14
CA LEU A 310 11.27 -10.10 1.16
C LEU A 310 10.30 -11.28 1.03
N VAL A 311 10.71 -12.46 1.48
CA VAL A 311 9.92 -13.70 1.40
C VAL A 311 9.75 -14.33 2.78
N TYR A 312 8.61 -14.98 3.00
CA TYR A 312 8.54 -15.96 4.09
C TYR A 312 8.83 -17.36 3.54
N LEU A 313 9.60 -18.13 4.30
CA LEU A 313 10.01 -19.48 3.91
C LEU A 313 8.93 -20.50 4.27
N ARG A 314 8.66 -21.43 3.35
CA ARG A 314 7.74 -22.56 3.58
C ARG A 314 8.01 -23.69 2.60
N ASP A 315 7.52 -24.87 2.94
CA ASP A 315 7.38 -25.94 1.95
C ASP A 315 6.32 -25.56 0.89
N ARG A 316 6.72 -25.67 -0.37
CA ARG A 316 5.92 -25.48 -1.59
C ARG A 316 6.22 -26.57 -2.63
N SER A 317 6.75 -27.72 -2.22
CA SER A 317 7.11 -28.84 -3.11
C SER A 317 5.96 -29.28 -4.03
N GLY A 318 4.70 -29.11 -3.60
CA GLY A 318 3.50 -29.36 -4.42
C GLY A 318 3.07 -28.22 -5.34
N SER A 319 3.90 -27.20 -5.59
CA SER A 319 3.58 -26.05 -6.46
C SER A 319 4.48 -26.01 -7.70
N ASP A 320 3.93 -25.58 -8.83
CA ASP A 320 4.67 -25.43 -10.10
C ASP A 320 5.71 -24.29 -10.10
N SER A 321 5.77 -23.51 -9.01
CA SER A 321 6.73 -22.42 -8.81
C SER A 321 7.23 -22.37 -7.38
N GLN A 322 8.55 -22.31 -7.26
CA GLN A 322 9.28 -22.25 -6.01
C GLN A 322 9.13 -20.85 -5.39
N LEU A 323 9.21 -19.78 -6.19
CA LEU A 323 9.00 -18.40 -5.75
C LEU A 323 7.59 -17.93 -6.14
N ARG A 324 6.81 -17.49 -5.15
CA ARG A 324 5.52 -16.82 -5.38
C ARG A 324 5.62 -15.37 -4.90
N ILE A 325 5.63 -14.45 -5.85
CA ILE A 325 5.64 -13.00 -5.60
C ILE A 325 4.25 -12.55 -5.17
N GLY A 326 4.18 -11.90 -4.01
CA GLY A 326 2.97 -11.27 -3.48
C GLY A 326 2.83 -9.81 -3.92
N THR A 327 1.68 -9.21 -3.64
CA THR A 327 1.36 -7.85 -4.08
C THR A 327 2.34 -6.81 -3.54
N MET A 328 2.84 -6.95 -2.30
CA MET A 328 3.77 -5.96 -1.73
C MET A 328 5.07 -5.84 -2.55
N THR A 329 5.70 -6.98 -2.87
CA THR A 329 6.90 -7.02 -3.72
C THR A 329 6.58 -6.63 -5.17
N ALA A 330 5.41 -7.02 -5.68
CA ALA A 330 4.98 -6.63 -7.01
C ALA A 330 4.80 -5.11 -7.13
N SER A 331 4.18 -4.46 -6.13
CA SER A 331 4.01 -3.01 -6.06
C SER A 331 5.35 -2.30 -5.91
N GLU A 332 6.31 -2.88 -5.19
CA GLU A 332 7.63 -2.26 -5.02
C GLU A 332 8.46 -2.30 -6.30
N HIS A 333 8.47 -3.43 -7.03
CA HIS A 333 9.48 -3.65 -8.07
C HIS A 333 8.96 -3.85 -9.48
N PHE A 334 7.70 -4.24 -9.68
CA PHE A 334 7.28 -4.87 -10.94
C PHE A 334 6.08 -4.21 -11.62
N MET A 335 6.04 -4.34 -12.93
CA MET A 335 4.86 -4.19 -13.78
C MET A 335 4.66 -5.50 -14.55
N ILE A 336 3.47 -6.09 -14.51
CA ILE A 336 3.31 -7.48 -14.99
C ILE A 336 2.57 -7.51 -16.33
N ASN A 337 3.24 -7.94 -17.40
CA ASN A 337 2.61 -8.23 -18.68
C ASN A 337 1.91 -9.61 -18.61
N SER A 338 0.59 -9.60 -18.73
CA SER A 338 -0.24 -10.80 -18.66
C SER A 338 -0.08 -11.77 -19.84
N ASN A 339 0.37 -11.30 -21.01
CA ASN A 339 0.47 -12.11 -22.21
C ASN A 339 1.83 -12.82 -22.32
N ALA A 340 2.90 -12.20 -21.79
CA ALA A 340 4.26 -12.71 -21.86
C ALA A 340 4.64 -13.66 -20.71
N GLU A 341 5.65 -14.49 -20.95
CA GLU A 341 6.38 -15.27 -19.93
C GLU A 341 7.87 -15.13 -20.19
N ASN A 342 8.67 -15.24 -19.13
CA ASN A 342 10.13 -15.27 -19.20
C ASN A 342 10.73 -14.04 -19.89
N LEU A 343 10.13 -12.85 -19.67
CA LEU A 343 10.62 -11.61 -20.26
C LEU A 343 12.05 -11.29 -19.81
N LEU A 344 12.40 -11.67 -18.59
CA LEU A 344 13.74 -11.46 -18.05
C LEU A 344 14.84 -12.18 -18.83
N LEU A 345 14.53 -13.26 -19.56
CA LEU A 345 15.49 -13.95 -20.43
C LEU A 345 15.96 -13.09 -21.61
N SER A 346 15.14 -12.12 -22.03
CA SER A 346 15.45 -11.20 -23.14
C SER A 346 16.13 -9.92 -22.66
N GLY A 347 16.28 -9.75 -21.34
CA GLY A 347 16.77 -8.54 -20.69
C GLY A 347 15.65 -7.84 -19.91
N ALA A 348 15.99 -7.34 -18.72
CA ALA A 348 15.07 -6.56 -17.90
C ALA A 348 14.90 -5.15 -18.50
N GLU A 349 13.64 -4.74 -18.70
CA GLU A 349 13.27 -3.40 -19.18
C GLU A 349 12.48 -2.65 -18.09
N SER A 350 12.65 -1.33 -18.01
CA SER A 350 11.85 -0.49 -17.12
C SER A 350 10.46 -0.21 -17.71
N PHE A 351 9.47 0.05 -16.86
CA PHE A 351 8.13 0.40 -17.31
C PHE A 351 8.09 1.72 -18.12
N GLN A 352 8.94 2.68 -17.75
CA GLN A 352 9.10 3.92 -18.51
C GLN A 352 9.64 3.67 -19.92
N ASP A 353 10.49 2.66 -20.12
CA ASP A 353 10.99 2.31 -21.46
C ASP A 353 9.92 1.56 -22.28
N ALA A 354 9.21 0.63 -21.65
CA ALA A 354 8.17 -0.17 -22.31
C ALA A 354 6.96 0.65 -22.79
N THR A 355 6.66 1.78 -22.15
CA THR A 355 5.53 2.66 -22.50
C THR A 355 5.82 3.60 -23.68
N LYS A 356 7.05 3.66 -24.19
CA LYS A 356 7.43 4.57 -25.29
C LYS A 356 6.90 4.15 -26.66
N SER A 357 6.47 2.90 -26.83
CA SER A 357 6.22 2.33 -28.16
C SER A 357 4.75 2.09 -28.53
N ASP A 358 3.79 2.09 -27.58
CA ASP A 358 2.38 1.79 -27.84
C ASP A 358 1.43 2.33 -26.74
N GLU A 359 0.14 2.52 -27.07
CA GLU A 359 -0.93 2.69 -26.07
C GLU A 359 -1.16 1.36 -25.32
N LEU A 360 -0.46 1.19 -24.20
CA LEU A 360 -0.59 0.00 -23.35
C LEU A 360 -1.89 0.07 -22.53
N LEU A 361 -2.64 -1.05 -22.51
CA LEU A 361 -3.77 -1.19 -21.58
C LEU A 361 -3.25 -1.56 -20.19
N ILE A 362 -3.18 -0.55 -19.31
CA ILE A 362 -2.78 -0.72 -17.91
C ILE A 362 -4.05 -0.93 -17.08
N ILE A 363 -4.08 -2.03 -16.34
CA ILE A 363 -5.14 -2.36 -15.40
C ILE A 363 -4.54 -2.61 -14.02
N SER A 364 -5.37 -2.58 -13.00
CA SER A 364 -5.07 -3.07 -11.67
C SER A 364 -5.67 -4.47 -11.45
N PRO A 365 -5.35 -5.15 -10.32
CA PRO A 365 -5.91 -6.47 -10.04
C PRO A 365 -7.45 -6.52 -9.94
N GLU A 366 -8.07 -5.41 -9.53
CA GLU A 366 -9.52 -5.26 -9.40
C GLU A 366 -9.97 -4.00 -10.12
N GLU A 367 -11.03 -4.09 -10.90
CA GLU A 367 -11.55 -3.01 -11.74
C GLU A 367 -13.07 -2.86 -11.59
N ASP A 368 -13.54 -1.66 -11.92
CA ASP A 368 -14.96 -1.37 -12.18
C ASP A 368 -15.09 -1.07 -13.67
N ILE A 369 -16.00 -1.79 -14.33
CA ILE A 369 -16.18 -1.73 -15.77
C ILE A 369 -17.65 -1.55 -16.11
N THR A 370 -17.92 -1.11 -17.34
CA THR A 370 -19.27 -1.12 -17.92
C THR A 370 -19.26 -2.01 -19.15
N LEU A 371 -20.13 -3.02 -19.15
CA LEU A 371 -20.35 -3.94 -20.28
C LEU A 371 -21.73 -3.63 -20.89
N ASP A 372 -21.75 -3.12 -22.11
CA ASP A 372 -22.88 -2.39 -22.71
C ASP A 372 -23.35 -1.25 -21.77
N SER A 373 -24.39 -1.49 -20.96
CA SER A 373 -24.90 -0.55 -19.95
C SER A 373 -24.87 -1.14 -18.52
N PHE A 374 -24.27 -2.30 -18.33
CA PHE A 374 -24.26 -3.03 -17.06
C PHE A 374 -22.95 -2.77 -16.30
N PRO A 375 -23.01 -2.16 -15.09
CA PRO A 375 -21.84 -2.01 -14.26
C PRO A 375 -21.44 -3.36 -13.66
N LEU A 376 -20.15 -3.70 -13.75
CA LEU A 376 -19.63 -4.97 -13.24
C LEU A 376 -18.32 -4.78 -12.51
N LYS A 377 -18.11 -5.60 -11.48
CA LYS A 377 -16.77 -5.82 -10.94
C LYS A 377 -15.98 -6.67 -11.93
N ALA A 378 -14.71 -6.34 -12.10
CA ALA A 378 -13.78 -7.09 -12.92
C ALA A 378 -12.51 -7.44 -12.15
N VAL A 379 -11.92 -8.59 -12.44
CA VAL A 379 -10.68 -9.06 -11.82
C VAL A 379 -9.67 -9.46 -12.89
N ALA A 380 -8.41 -9.10 -12.69
CA ALA A 380 -7.33 -9.51 -13.57
C ALA A 380 -7.00 -11.00 -13.40
N SER A 381 -6.62 -11.67 -14.49
CA SER A 381 -6.22 -13.08 -14.45
C SER A 381 -4.99 -13.37 -15.28
N PHE A 382 -4.05 -14.11 -14.67
CA PHE A 382 -2.86 -14.63 -15.36
C PHE A 382 -3.14 -15.91 -16.16
N THR A 383 -4.21 -16.64 -15.85
CA THR A 383 -4.49 -17.96 -16.42
C THR A 383 -5.51 -17.88 -17.55
N VAL A 384 -6.47 -16.95 -17.46
CA VAL A 384 -7.54 -16.80 -18.44
C VAL A 384 -7.02 -16.12 -19.71
N SER A 385 -7.20 -16.78 -20.86
CA SER A 385 -6.79 -16.22 -22.15
C SER A 385 -7.89 -15.34 -22.75
N THR A 386 -9.01 -15.95 -23.15
CA THR A 386 -10.21 -15.22 -23.58
C THR A 386 -10.91 -14.67 -22.34
N PRO A 387 -11.27 -13.38 -22.28
CA PRO A 387 -12.01 -12.80 -21.16
C PRO A 387 -13.29 -13.58 -20.88
N VAL A 388 -13.72 -13.61 -19.62
CA VAL A 388 -14.87 -14.42 -19.19
C VAL A 388 -15.83 -13.57 -18.38
N LEU A 389 -17.10 -13.58 -18.73
CA LEU A 389 -18.18 -13.09 -17.87
C LEU A 389 -18.75 -14.28 -17.08
N LYS A 390 -18.59 -14.24 -15.76
CA LYS A 390 -19.17 -15.21 -14.83
C LYS A 390 -20.59 -14.77 -14.49
N VAL A 391 -21.58 -15.63 -14.76
CA VAL A 391 -23.01 -15.38 -14.52
C VAL A 391 -23.64 -16.51 -13.71
N GLU A 392 -24.79 -16.27 -13.10
CA GLU A 392 -25.50 -17.31 -12.32
C GLU A 392 -25.92 -18.51 -13.18
N SER A 393 -26.39 -18.24 -14.39
CA SER A 393 -26.74 -19.24 -15.39
C SER A 393 -26.84 -18.59 -16.77
N PHE A 394 -26.80 -19.42 -17.81
CA PHE A 394 -27.12 -19.01 -19.16
C PHE A 394 -27.79 -20.16 -19.92
N GLU A 395 -28.63 -19.82 -20.90
CA GLU A 395 -29.30 -20.78 -21.79
C GLU A 395 -28.95 -20.48 -23.25
N ILE A 396 -28.47 -21.49 -23.97
CA ILE A 396 -28.22 -21.40 -25.41
C ILE A 396 -29.45 -21.93 -26.15
N SER A 397 -29.95 -21.17 -27.11
CA SER A 397 -31.04 -21.56 -28.00
C SER A 397 -30.65 -21.38 -29.47
N GLY A 398 -31.34 -22.07 -30.37
CA GLY A 398 -30.99 -22.09 -31.80
C GLY A 398 -29.76 -22.96 -32.11
N SER A 399 -29.28 -22.88 -33.34
CA SER A 399 -28.12 -23.66 -33.82
C SER A 399 -27.43 -22.95 -34.99
N GLY A 400 -26.13 -23.19 -35.16
CA GLY A 400 -25.36 -22.56 -36.23
C GLY A 400 -25.32 -21.05 -36.08
N ASP A 401 -25.55 -20.33 -37.19
CA ASP A 401 -25.43 -18.87 -37.25
C ASP A 401 -26.54 -18.12 -36.48
N ASP A 402 -27.66 -18.79 -36.18
CA ASP A 402 -28.81 -18.23 -35.44
C ASP A 402 -28.75 -18.55 -33.93
N ALA A 403 -27.65 -19.14 -33.46
CA ALA A 403 -27.50 -19.47 -32.05
C ALA A 403 -27.47 -18.19 -31.19
N MET A 404 -28.31 -18.17 -30.15
CA MET A 404 -28.42 -17.09 -29.18
C MET A 404 -28.13 -17.64 -27.78
N VAL A 405 -27.57 -16.81 -26.91
CA VAL A 405 -27.42 -17.10 -25.49
C VAL A 405 -28.13 -16.03 -24.66
N GLU A 406 -28.87 -16.48 -23.66
CA GLU A 406 -29.61 -15.65 -22.73
C GLU A 406 -29.09 -15.83 -21.31
N PHE A 407 -28.90 -14.74 -20.59
CA PHE A 407 -28.41 -14.71 -19.21
C PHE A 407 -28.94 -13.47 -18.48
N PHE A 408 -28.63 -13.30 -17.20
CA PHE A 408 -29.09 -12.16 -16.43
C PHE A 408 -27.93 -11.35 -15.84
N LEU A 409 -28.07 -10.03 -15.88
CA LEU A 409 -27.17 -9.07 -15.24
C LEU A 409 -27.96 -8.07 -14.41
N ILE A 410 -27.28 -7.38 -13.50
CA ILE A 410 -27.86 -6.33 -12.66
C ILE A 410 -27.53 -4.98 -13.30
N ASP A 411 -28.55 -4.16 -13.59
CA ASP A 411 -28.37 -2.82 -14.15
C ASP A 411 -27.92 -1.79 -13.10
N ALA A 412 -27.71 -0.54 -13.54
CA ALA A 412 -27.29 0.55 -12.66
C ALA A 412 -28.30 0.91 -11.55
N ASN A 413 -29.57 0.50 -11.68
CA ASN A 413 -30.60 0.70 -10.67
C ASN A 413 -30.68 -0.47 -9.67
N GLY A 414 -29.87 -1.52 -9.87
CA GLY A 414 -29.91 -2.72 -9.05
C GLY A 414 -30.98 -3.72 -9.48
N GLU A 415 -31.59 -3.55 -10.66
CA GLU A 415 -32.62 -4.45 -11.17
C GLU A 415 -32.00 -5.54 -12.06
N GLN A 416 -32.49 -6.77 -11.91
CA GLN A 416 -32.04 -7.90 -12.73
C GLN A 416 -32.70 -7.84 -14.11
N GLN A 417 -31.87 -7.72 -15.14
CA GLN A 417 -32.29 -7.65 -16.54
C GLN A 417 -31.84 -8.89 -17.31
N LYS A 418 -32.70 -9.36 -18.22
CA LYS A 418 -32.36 -10.42 -19.17
C LYS A 418 -31.53 -9.83 -20.31
N VAL A 419 -30.39 -10.44 -20.57
CA VAL A 419 -29.48 -10.10 -21.68
C VAL A 419 -29.53 -11.23 -22.69
N SER A 420 -29.69 -10.88 -23.97
CA SER A 420 -29.68 -11.84 -25.09
C SER A 420 -28.63 -11.42 -26.11
N LYS A 421 -27.72 -12.34 -26.44
CA LYS A 421 -26.59 -12.08 -27.34
C LYS A 421 -26.44 -13.21 -28.35
N ARG A 422 -26.00 -12.87 -29.56
CA ARG A 422 -25.66 -13.86 -30.60
C ARG A 422 -24.39 -14.61 -30.21
N VAL A 423 -24.42 -15.93 -30.33
CA VAL A 423 -23.24 -16.78 -30.12
C VAL A 423 -22.35 -16.69 -31.35
N ILE A 424 -21.13 -16.20 -31.16
CA ILE A 424 -20.11 -16.08 -32.22
C ILE A 424 -19.42 -17.42 -32.43
N LYS A 425 -19.07 -18.10 -31.33
CA LYS A 425 -18.47 -19.44 -31.34
C LYS A 425 -18.66 -20.14 -29.99
N LEU A 426 -18.47 -21.46 -29.98
CA LEU A 426 -18.42 -22.25 -28.75
C LEU A 426 -16.96 -22.58 -28.41
N LEU A 427 -16.55 -22.27 -27.19
CA LEU A 427 -15.24 -22.59 -26.64
C LEU A 427 -15.36 -23.79 -25.69
N ARG A 428 -14.56 -24.84 -25.91
CA ARG A 428 -14.48 -25.97 -24.98
C ARG A 428 -13.34 -25.75 -23.99
N VAL A 429 -13.63 -25.79 -22.68
CA VAL A 429 -12.64 -25.64 -21.61
C VAL A 429 -12.84 -26.79 -20.63
N GLY A 430 -11.95 -27.79 -20.66
CA GLY A 430 -12.21 -29.06 -20.00
C GLY A 430 -13.45 -29.71 -20.59
N ASP A 431 -14.40 -30.07 -19.71
CA ASP A 431 -15.69 -30.66 -20.10
C ASP A 431 -16.77 -29.60 -20.39
N ASP A 432 -16.53 -28.34 -20.04
CA ASP A 432 -17.50 -27.26 -20.20
C ASP A 432 -17.49 -26.68 -21.61
N VAL A 433 -18.67 -26.29 -22.09
CA VAL A 433 -18.87 -25.57 -23.34
C VAL A 433 -19.34 -24.16 -23.02
N ARG A 434 -18.55 -23.18 -23.44
CA ARG A 434 -18.76 -21.76 -23.16
C ARG A 434 -19.12 -21.01 -24.43
N PRO A 435 -20.30 -20.37 -24.53
CA PRO A 435 -20.60 -19.51 -25.66
C PRO A 435 -19.77 -18.24 -25.59
N VAL A 436 -19.15 -17.88 -26.72
CA VAL A 436 -18.45 -16.60 -26.90
C VAL A 436 -19.39 -15.63 -27.56
N VAL A 437 -19.51 -14.45 -26.98
CA VAL A 437 -20.35 -13.35 -27.45
C VAL A 437 -19.52 -12.06 -27.52
N SER A 438 -20.13 -10.99 -28.04
CA SER A 438 -19.51 -9.66 -28.08
C SER A 438 -20.38 -8.63 -27.36
N ALA A 439 -19.73 -7.67 -26.72
CA ALA A 439 -20.37 -6.50 -26.14
C ALA A 439 -19.47 -5.27 -26.23
N GLU A 440 -20.08 -4.11 -26.06
CA GLU A 440 -19.36 -2.87 -25.89
C GLU A 440 -18.70 -2.85 -24.50
N PHE A 441 -17.41 -2.56 -24.45
CA PHE A 441 -16.63 -2.49 -23.23
C PHE A 441 -16.06 -1.08 -23.10
N VAL A 442 -16.45 -0.34 -22.06
CA VAL A 442 -15.97 1.04 -21.85
C VAL A 442 -14.72 1.02 -20.96
N VAL A 443 -13.61 1.53 -21.49
CA VAL A 443 -12.30 1.59 -20.81
C VAL A 443 -11.74 2.99 -20.96
N SER A 444 -11.40 3.65 -19.86
CA SER A 444 -10.84 5.01 -19.91
C SER A 444 -11.71 5.98 -20.75
N GLY A 445 -13.03 5.81 -20.70
CA GLY A 445 -14.00 6.62 -21.45
C GLY A 445 -14.18 6.21 -22.92
N GLU A 446 -13.42 5.24 -23.43
CA GLU A 446 -13.56 4.75 -24.80
C GLU A 446 -14.35 3.45 -24.85
N ALA A 447 -15.41 3.44 -25.66
CA ALA A 447 -16.16 2.24 -26.00
C ALA A 447 -15.40 1.40 -27.04
N ARG A 448 -15.10 0.15 -26.70
CA ARG A 448 -14.44 -0.81 -27.59
C ARG A 448 -15.20 -2.12 -27.58
N GLU A 449 -15.53 -2.64 -28.75
CA GLU A 449 -16.18 -3.94 -28.87
C GLU A 449 -15.20 -5.07 -28.52
N ARG A 450 -15.62 -6.02 -27.67
CA ARG A 450 -14.79 -7.13 -27.21
C ARG A 450 -15.55 -8.45 -27.15
N GLU A 451 -14.90 -9.50 -27.65
CA GLU A 451 -15.36 -10.88 -27.46
C GLU A 451 -15.02 -11.39 -26.06
N PHE A 452 -15.97 -12.06 -25.42
CA PHE A 452 -15.77 -12.76 -24.15
C PHE A 452 -16.61 -14.05 -24.10
N ALA A 453 -16.15 -15.01 -23.30
CA ALA A 453 -16.88 -16.24 -23.04
C ALA A 453 -17.81 -16.08 -21.84
N LEU A 454 -18.96 -16.75 -21.84
CA LEU A 454 -19.78 -16.92 -20.64
C LEU A 454 -19.33 -18.16 -19.86
N ASP A 455 -19.36 -18.06 -18.55
CA ASP A 455 -19.13 -19.17 -17.63
C ASP A 455 -20.04 -19.04 -16.41
N VAL A 456 -20.28 -20.14 -15.70
CA VAL A 456 -21.17 -20.15 -14.54
C VAL A 456 -20.40 -19.82 -13.27
N LEU A 457 -21.03 -19.10 -12.35
CA LEU A 457 -20.51 -18.83 -11.01
C LEU A 457 -20.26 -20.13 -10.24
N ASP A 458 -19.11 -20.20 -9.55
CA ASP A 458 -18.83 -21.29 -8.61
C ASP A 458 -19.71 -21.16 -7.35
N MET A 459 -19.91 -22.24 -6.59
CA MET A 459 -20.76 -22.25 -5.38
C MET A 459 -20.41 -21.19 -4.32
N SER A 460 -19.17 -20.70 -4.30
CA SER A 460 -18.71 -19.65 -3.38
C SER A 460 -18.97 -18.24 -3.89
N GLU A 461 -19.23 -18.07 -5.17
CA GLU A 461 -19.44 -16.81 -5.84
C GLU A 461 -20.93 -16.45 -5.80
N LYS A 462 -21.25 -15.15 -5.68
CA LYS A 462 -22.62 -14.71 -5.37
C LYS A 462 -23.21 -13.75 -6.38
N VAL A 463 -22.35 -13.04 -7.12
CA VAL A 463 -22.76 -11.99 -8.04
C VAL A 463 -21.97 -12.13 -9.33
N PRO A 464 -22.57 -11.82 -10.49
CA PRO A 464 -21.86 -11.79 -11.74
C PRO A 464 -20.64 -10.87 -11.70
N TYR A 465 -19.55 -11.28 -12.36
CA TYR A 465 -18.33 -10.50 -12.45
C TYR A 465 -17.55 -10.87 -13.71
N PHE A 466 -16.63 -10.00 -14.11
CA PHE A 466 -15.84 -10.18 -15.32
C PHE A 466 -14.39 -10.56 -14.99
N VAL A 467 -13.81 -11.45 -15.78
CA VAL A 467 -12.41 -11.85 -15.68
C VAL A 467 -11.65 -11.28 -16.87
N LEU A 468 -10.76 -10.33 -16.59
CA LEU A 468 -9.89 -9.69 -17.57
C LEU A 468 -8.78 -10.67 -17.95
N GLY A 469 -8.98 -11.33 -19.10
CA GLY A 469 -8.01 -12.25 -19.68
C GLY A 469 -6.98 -11.57 -20.57
N LYS A 470 -5.97 -12.33 -20.99
CA LYS A 470 -4.85 -11.87 -21.83
C LYS A 470 -5.31 -11.17 -23.11
N LYS A 471 -6.38 -11.65 -23.74
CA LYS A 471 -6.87 -11.14 -25.03
C LYS A 471 -7.71 -9.86 -24.93
N MET A 472 -7.77 -9.21 -23.76
CA MET A 472 -8.41 -7.89 -23.63
C MET A 472 -7.75 -6.82 -24.51
N ALA A 473 -6.43 -6.94 -24.72
CA ALA A 473 -5.63 -6.13 -25.62
C ALA A 473 -4.68 -7.02 -26.44
N LYS A 474 -4.27 -6.55 -27.61
CA LYS A 474 -3.47 -7.32 -28.57
C LYS A 474 -2.13 -7.79 -27.96
N GLU A 475 -1.45 -6.90 -27.27
CA GLU A 475 -0.16 -7.17 -26.62
C GLU A 475 -0.30 -7.68 -25.17
N GLY A 476 -1.53 -8.00 -24.74
CA GLY A 476 -1.85 -8.24 -23.34
C GLY A 476 -2.16 -6.98 -22.57
N VAL A 477 -2.60 -7.17 -21.32
CA VAL A 477 -2.74 -6.10 -20.33
C VAL A 477 -1.50 -6.04 -19.44
N TYR A 478 -1.14 -4.82 -19.04
CA TYR A 478 -0.10 -4.53 -18.05
C TYR A 478 -0.77 -4.35 -16.69
N ILE A 479 -0.38 -5.15 -15.72
CA ILE A 479 -1.04 -5.21 -14.42
C ILE A 479 -0.21 -4.45 -13.39
N ASN A 480 -0.75 -3.32 -12.96
CA ASN A 480 -0.19 -2.46 -11.95
C ASN A 480 -0.78 -2.79 -10.58
N THR A 481 0.03 -3.44 -9.73
CA THR A 481 -0.39 -3.83 -8.38
C THR A 481 -0.27 -2.71 -7.34
N ARG A 482 0.19 -1.52 -7.74
CA ARG A 482 0.35 -0.34 -6.85
C ARG A 482 -1.00 0.29 -6.48
N ALA A 483 -1.99 0.18 -7.36
CA ALA A 483 -3.29 0.82 -7.23
C ALA A 483 -4.44 -0.16 -7.49
N ASP A 484 -5.67 0.33 -7.35
CA ASP A 484 -6.89 -0.38 -7.68
C ASP A 484 -7.83 0.51 -8.53
N TYR A 485 -8.70 -0.11 -9.34
CA TYR A 485 -9.72 0.57 -10.16
C TYR A 485 -9.17 1.60 -11.18
N LEU A 486 -8.07 1.26 -11.87
CA LEU A 486 -7.39 2.18 -12.81
C LEU A 486 -8.17 2.48 -14.08
N LEU A 487 -9.15 1.64 -14.46
CA LEU A 487 -9.97 1.87 -15.65
C LEU A 487 -11.05 2.94 -15.45
N ASN A 488 -11.35 3.28 -14.19
CA ASN A 488 -12.24 4.36 -13.82
C ASN A 488 -11.43 5.52 -13.23
N ALA A 489 -10.80 6.30 -14.11
CA ALA A 489 -9.89 7.36 -13.73
C ALA A 489 -10.65 8.53 -13.06
N GLU A 490 -10.21 8.93 -11.88
CA GLU A 490 -10.71 10.11 -11.16
C GLU A 490 -9.67 11.24 -11.25
N PRO A 491 -10.06 12.52 -11.38
CA PRO A 491 -9.11 13.63 -11.29
C PRO A 491 -8.40 13.66 -9.93
N LEU A 492 -7.12 14.01 -9.92
CA LEU A 492 -6.42 14.28 -8.67
C LEU A 492 -6.78 15.67 -8.14
N PHE A 493 -6.97 15.80 -6.82
CA PHE A 493 -7.26 17.07 -6.16
C PHE A 493 -6.60 17.14 -4.78
N LYS A 494 -6.12 18.33 -4.41
CA LYS A 494 -5.45 18.60 -3.14
C LYS A 494 -6.46 18.79 -2.02
N VAL A 495 -6.16 18.23 -0.85
CA VAL A 495 -6.94 18.37 0.39
C VAL A 495 -6.02 18.56 1.59
N GLY A 496 -6.53 19.18 2.64
CA GLY A 496 -5.85 19.25 3.93
C GLY A 496 -5.95 17.93 4.71
N HIS A 497 -5.17 17.81 5.78
CA HIS A 497 -5.24 16.64 6.66
C HIS A 497 -6.48 16.63 7.55
N VAL A 498 -7.19 17.76 7.64
CA VAL A 498 -8.57 17.87 8.14
C VAL A 498 -9.42 18.59 7.11
N GLU A 499 -10.61 18.05 6.83
CA GLU A 499 -11.57 18.65 5.90
C GLU A 499 -13.00 18.57 6.45
N LEU A 500 -13.88 19.44 5.95
CA LEU A 500 -15.31 19.29 6.15
C LEU A 500 -15.84 18.20 5.22
N VAL A 501 -16.52 17.22 5.80
CA VAL A 501 -17.20 16.14 5.05
C VAL A 501 -18.69 16.22 5.30
N GLU A 502 -19.47 15.86 4.28
CA GLU A 502 -20.91 15.66 4.42
C GLU A 502 -21.23 14.16 4.50
N VAL A 503 -21.97 13.77 5.54
CA VAL A 503 -22.39 12.38 5.76
C VAL A 503 -23.85 12.39 6.19
N ASN A 504 -24.74 11.81 5.35
CA ASN A 504 -26.18 11.75 5.59
C ASN A 504 -26.79 13.13 5.97
N GLY A 505 -26.38 14.20 5.28
CA GLY A 505 -26.87 15.57 5.51
C GLY A 505 -26.25 16.32 6.70
N MET A 506 -25.34 15.70 7.45
CA MET A 506 -24.54 16.39 8.48
C MET A 506 -23.19 16.81 7.89
N THR A 507 -22.73 18.02 8.17
CA THR A 507 -21.41 18.51 7.76
C THR A 507 -20.53 18.74 8.97
N PHE A 508 -19.40 18.03 9.07
CA PHE A 508 -18.48 18.15 10.22
C PHE A 508 -17.02 17.87 9.81
N PRO A 509 -16.03 18.29 10.62
CA PRO A 509 -14.62 18.01 10.35
C PRO A 509 -14.29 16.52 10.48
N ALA A 510 -13.59 15.97 9.49
CA ALA A 510 -12.99 14.64 9.52
C ALA A 510 -11.48 14.74 9.30
N LYS A 511 -10.73 13.85 9.98
CA LYS A 511 -9.28 13.70 9.76
C LYS A 511 -9.04 12.77 8.58
N LEU A 512 -8.21 13.19 7.63
CA LEU A 512 -7.81 12.41 6.47
C LEU A 512 -6.51 11.69 6.82
N ASP A 513 -6.59 10.36 6.95
CA ASP A 513 -5.54 9.51 7.50
C ASP A 513 -5.13 8.48 6.45
N THR A 514 -4.02 8.76 5.75
CA THR A 514 -3.47 7.85 4.74
C THR A 514 -2.96 6.54 5.35
N GLY A 515 -2.70 6.49 6.65
CA GLY A 515 -2.32 5.30 7.38
C GLY A 515 -3.47 4.29 7.52
N ALA A 516 -4.72 4.73 7.51
CA ALA A 516 -5.90 3.88 7.72
C ALA A 516 -6.35 3.16 6.42
N ASP A 517 -6.59 1.84 6.49
CA ASP A 517 -7.16 1.06 5.37
C ASP A 517 -8.66 1.39 5.17
N VAL A 518 -9.39 1.46 6.29
CA VAL A 518 -10.84 1.61 6.34
C VAL A 518 -11.16 2.84 7.18
N SER A 519 -12.06 3.67 6.65
CA SER A 519 -12.61 4.84 7.34
C SER A 519 -13.29 4.45 8.67
N SER A 520 -13.33 5.35 9.64
CA SER A 520 -13.98 5.09 10.94
C SER A 520 -14.79 6.27 11.44
N MET A 521 -15.86 5.99 12.17
CA MET A 521 -16.79 6.98 12.71
C MET A 521 -17.06 6.72 14.19
N ASN A 522 -17.28 7.81 14.94
CA ASN A 522 -17.73 7.77 16.31
C ASN A 522 -19.11 7.11 16.38
N ALA A 523 -19.23 6.06 17.18
CA ALA A 523 -20.48 5.36 17.38
C ALA A 523 -20.59 4.93 18.85
N THR A 524 -21.64 5.40 19.51
CA THR A 524 -22.03 4.98 20.86
C THR A 524 -23.32 4.16 20.79
N ASN A 525 -23.71 3.53 21.90
CA ASN A 525 -24.93 2.71 21.97
C ASN A 525 -25.05 1.61 20.89
N ILE A 526 -23.90 1.05 20.46
CA ILE A 526 -23.84 0.07 19.37
C ILE A 526 -24.59 -1.21 19.79
N LYS A 527 -25.68 -1.54 19.08
CA LYS A 527 -26.48 -2.75 19.30
C LYS A 527 -26.62 -3.50 18.00
N ARG A 528 -26.15 -4.75 17.97
CA ARG A 528 -26.32 -5.66 16.82
C ARG A 528 -27.61 -6.46 16.99
N PHE A 529 -28.34 -6.66 15.90
CA PHE A 529 -29.56 -7.46 15.87
C PHE A 529 -29.75 -8.08 14.49
N LYS A 530 -30.74 -8.97 14.33
CA LYS A 530 -31.14 -9.49 13.02
C LYS A 530 -32.50 -8.93 12.61
N LYS A 531 -32.64 -8.55 11.35
CA LYS A 531 -33.92 -8.16 10.73
C LYS A 531 -34.06 -8.92 9.43
N ASP A 532 -35.14 -9.68 9.27
CA ASP A 532 -35.41 -10.49 8.06
C ASP A 532 -34.24 -11.39 7.64
N GLY A 533 -33.52 -11.95 8.63
CA GLY A 533 -32.35 -12.80 8.42
C GLY A 533 -31.02 -12.07 8.18
N GLN A 534 -31.04 -10.76 7.94
CA GLN A 534 -29.86 -9.92 7.73
C GLN A 534 -29.28 -9.39 9.05
N ASP A 535 -27.94 -9.37 9.16
CA ASP A 535 -27.26 -8.76 10.30
C ASP A 535 -27.35 -7.22 10.21
N MET A 536 -27.86 -6.61 11.27
CA MET A 536 -28.09 -5.16 11.41
C MET A 536 -27.35 -4.60 12.63
N VAL A 537 -27.10 -3.30 12.61
CA VAL A 537 -26.58 -2.55 13.75
C VAL A 537 -27.33 -1.23 13.92
N SER A 538 -27.72 -0.92 15.16
CA SER A 538 -28.12 0.44 15.55
C SER A 538 -27.03 1.09 16.38
N PHE A 539 -26.83 2.40 16.19
CA PHE A 539 -25.83 3.18 16.91
C PHE A 539 -26.18 4.66 16.89
N THR A 540 -25.65 5.40 17.85
CA THR A 540 -25.76 6.86 17.94
C THR A 540 -24.44 7.47 17.49
N TYR A 541 -24.48 8.30 16.45
CA TYR A 541 -23.39 9.22 16.13
C TYR A 541 -23.50 10.48 17.00
N GLN A 542 -22.35 11.00 17.43
CA GLN A 542 -22.24 12.31 18.05
C GLN A 542 -20.87 12.94 17.79
N ASN A 543 -20.79 14.26 17.70
CA ASN A 543 -19.52 15.00 17.62
C ASN A 543 -19.44 16.13 18.66
N LYS A 544 -18.30 16.83 18.69
CA LYS A 544 -18.09 17.97 19.62
C LYS A 544 -18.86 19.23 19.24
N GLN A 545 -19.36 19.33 18.02
CA GLN A 545 -20.20 20.44 17.54
C GLN A 545 -21.66 20.31 17.99
N GLY A 546 -22.02 19.18 18.62
CA GLY A 546 -23.37 18.92 19.12
C GLY A 546 -24.26 18.16 18.13
N ASP A 547 -23.75 17.84 16.94
CA ASP A 547 -24.48 16.99 15.99
C ASP A 547 -24.69 15.62 16.62
N LYS A 548 -25.91 15.11 16.49
CA LYS A 548 -26.31 13.82 17.01
C LYS A 548 -27.35 13.19 16.12
N GLN A 549 -27.13 11.94 15.73
CA GLN A 549 -28.06 11.21 14.88
C GLN A 549 -28.01 9.71 15.19
N ASP A 550 -29.18 9.09 15.27
CA ASP A 550 -29.30 7.65 15.42
C ASP A 550 -29.38 6.98 14.04
N PHE A 551 -28.65 5.88 13.88
CA PHE A 551 -28.57 5.12 12.65
C PHE A 551 -29.03 3.68 12.89
N VAL A 552 -29.62 3.09 11.84
CA VAL A 552 -29.85 1.66 11.70
C VAL A 552 -29.37 1.25 10.32
N LYS A 553 -28.31 0.44 10.25
CA LYS A 553 -27.64 0.06 8.99
C LYS A 553 -27.36 -1.45 8.95
N PRO A 554 -27.33 -2.07 7.75
CA PRO A 554 -26.82 -3.42 7.59
C PRO A 554 -25.34 -3.52 7.98
N VAL A 555 -24.96 -4.63 8.60
CA VAL A 555 -23.54 -4.95 8.86
C VAL A 555 -22.99 -5.63 7.61
N ILE A 556 -22.07 -4.96 6.92
CA ILE A 556 -21.47 -5.48 5.69
C ILE A 556 -20.14 -6.21 5.94
N ASP A 557 -19.49 -5.95 7.07
CA ASP A 557 -18.26 -6.61 7.50
C ASP A 557 -18.05 -6.44 9.02
N VAL A 558 -17.08 -7.16 9.60
CA VAL A 558 -16.67 -7.04 11.00
C VAL A 558 -15.15 -6.98 11.14
N MET A 559 -14.65 -5.90 11.73
CA MET A 559 -13.22 -5.79 12.08
C MET A 559 -12.97 -6.47 13.43
N ARG A 560 -12.05 -7.43 13.44
CA ARG A 560 -11.59 -8.10 14.67
C ARG A 560 -10.30 -7.45 15.15
N ILE A 561 -10.36 -6.76 16.28
CA ILE A 561 -9.17 -6.20 16.92
C ILE A 561 -8.52 -7.29 17.76
N LYS A 562 -7.24 -7.57 17.50
CA LYS A 562 -6.46 -8.55 18.28
C LYS A 562 -6.53 -8.19 19.76
N ALA A 563 -7.07 -9.09 20.56
CA ALA A 563 -7.10 -8.96 22.01
C ALA A 563 -5.71 -9.23 22.60
N LYS A 564 -5.37 -8.59 23.73
CA LYS A 564 -4.23 -9.03 24.53
C LYS A 564 -4.56 -10.38 25.18
N LYS A 565 -3.53 -11.11 25.63
CA LYS A 565 -3.69 -12.43 26.27
C LYS A 565 -4.64 -12.30 27.49
N GLY A 566 -5.81 -12.93 27.41
CA GLY A 566 -6.84 -12.90 28.47
C GLY A 566 -7.99 -11.91 28.25
N GLU A 567 -7.95 -11.06 27.21
CA GLU A 567 -9.04 -10.13 26.89
C GLU A 567 -10.01 -10.72 25.85
N LYS A 568 -11.29 -10.29 25.88
CA LYS A 568 -12.25 -10.62 24.83
C LYS A 568 -11.88 -9.90 23.54
N VAL A 569 -11.99 -10.60 22.40
CA VAL A 569 -11.82 -10.01 21.07
C VAL A 569 -12.81 -8.86 20.91
N ASN A 570 -12.29 -7.66 20.68
CA ASN A 570 -13.11 -6.49 20.39
C ASN A 570 -13.51 -6.55 18.91
N ILE A 571 -14.79 -6.81 18.65
CA ILE A 571 -15.37 -6.90 17.31
C ILE A 571 -16.10 -5.60 17.03
N ARG A 572 -15.74 -4.96 15.91
CA ARG A 572 -16.33 -3.71 15.48
C ARG A 572 -17.14 -3.91 14.20
N PRO A 573 -18.43 -3.56 14.18
CA PRO A 573 -19.23 -3.60 12.97
C PRO A 573 -18.72 -2.60 11.94
N VAL A 574 -18.83 -2.97 10.67
CA VAL A 574 -18.59 -2.10 9.52
C VAL A 574 -19.90 -1.93 8.77
N VAL A 575 -20.23 -0.68 8.46
CA VAL A 575 -21.44 -0.28 7.71
C VAL A 575 -21.05 0.51 6.48
N GLU A 576 -21.96 0.66 5.52
CA GLU A 576 -21.78 1.56 4.39
C GLU A 576 -22.40 2.93 4.68
N MET A 577 -21.67 4.00 4.35
CA MET A 577 -22.11 5.38 4.49
C MET A 577 -21.82 6.14 3.20
N ASP A 578 -22.76 6.95 2.76
CA ASP A 578 -22.55 7.97 1.72
C ASP A 578 -21.76 9.12 2.33
N VAL A 579 -20.57 9.39 1.76
CA VAL A 579 -19.63 10.41 2.22
C VAL A 579 -19.30 11.32 1.05
N LYS A 580 -19.39 12.63 1.28
CA LYS A 580 -18.99 13.64 0.31
C LYS A 580 -17.86 14.52 0.86
N LEU A 581 -16.85 14.75 0.02
CA LEU A 581 -15.71 15.64 0.26
C LEU A 581 -15.51 16.52 -0.97
N GLY A 582 -15.78 17.81 -0.86
CA GLY A 582 -15.86 18.69 -2.04
C GLY A 582 -16.91 18.17 -3.01
N ASP A 583 -16.52 17.95 -4.26
CA ASP A 583 -17.38 17.39 -5.31
C ASP A 583 -17.36 15.85 -5.38
N LEU A 584 -16.44 15.20 -4.65
CA LEU A 584 -16.32 13.75 -4.63
C LEU A 584 -17.33 13.14 -3.65
N GLU A 585 -18.25 12.32 -4.16
CA GLU A 585 -19.20 11.55 -3.36
C GLU A 585 -18.99 10.05 -3.59
N LYS A 586 -18.81 9.29 -2.50
CA LYS A 586 -18.59 7.83 -2.54
C LYS A 586 -19.32 7.11 -1.42
N LYS A 587 -19.80 5.91 -1.73
CA LYS A 587 -20.20 4.91 -0.73
C LYS A 587 -18.97 4.28 -0.11
N VAL A 588 -18.81 4.45 1.20
CA VAL A 588 -17.58 4.05 1.90
C VAL A 588 -17.89 3.14 3.07
N LYS A 589 -17.05 2.10 3.22
CA LYS A 589 -17.08 1.22 4.38
C LYS A 589 -16.55 1.99 5.61
N VAL A 590 -17.37 2.08 6.65
CA VAL A 590 -17.06 2.82 7.87
C VAL A 590 -17.09 1.87 9.07
N ASN A 591 -15.97 1.75 9.75
CA ASN A 591 -15.83 1.01 11.00
C ASN A 591 -16.40 1.82 12.18
N LEU A 592 -17.31 1.20 12.94
CA LEU A 592 -17.95 1.82 14.09
C LEU A 592 -17.11 1.63 15.37
N GLN A 593 -16.72 2.74 16.00
CA GLN A 593 -15.95 2.72 17.23
C GLN A 593 -16.36 3.89 18.14
N ASP A 594 -16.37 3.69 19.45
CA ASP A 594 -16.44 4.80 20.40
C ASP A 594 -15.15 5.64 20.31
N ARG A 595 -15.30 6.85 19.79
CA ARG A 595 -14.26 7.85 19.60
C ARG A 595 -14.54 9.12 20.42
N SER A 596 -15.40 9.06 21.44
CA SER A 596 -15.81 10.21 22.27
C SER A 596 -14.65 11.00 22.88
N ARG A 597 -13.50 10.35 23.12
CA ARG A 597 -12.29 10.98 23.66
C ARG A 597 -11.38 11.65 22.61
N PHE A 598 -11.65 11.49 21.32
CA PHE A 598 -10.85 12.07 20.25
C PHE A 598 -11.46 13.38 19.77
N GLU A 599 -10.64 14.26 19.19
CA GLU A 599 -11.10 15.53 18.63
C GLU A 599 -12.07 15.30 17.46
N TYR A 600 -11.61 14.53 16.47
CA TYR A 600 -12.38 14.25 15.26
C TYR A 600 -13.21 12.98 15.40
N SER A 601 -14.53 13.14 15.21
CA SER A 601 -15.52 12.07 15.25
C SER A 601 -15.40 11.12 14.06
N MET A 602 -14.72 11.50 12.99
CA MET A 602 -14.53 10.66 11.80
C MET A 602 -13.07 10.70 11.31
N ILE A 603 -12.64 9.56 10.77
CA ILE A 603 -11.42 9.40 9.98
C ILE A 603 -11.80 8.88 8.60
N LEU A 604 -11.32 9.54 7.55
CA LEU A 604 -11.34 9.01 6.17
C LEU A 604 -10.00 8.34 5.86
N GLY A 605 -10.06 7.05 5.49
CA GLY A 605 -8.88 6.24 5.14
C GLY A 605 -8.76 5.97 3.64
N LYS A 606 -7.84 5.08 3.25
CA LYS A 606 -7.57 4.67 1.84
C LYS A 606 -8.85 4.37 1.07
N ASN A 607 -9.83 3.69 1.68
CA ASN A 607 -11.07 3.32 1.00
C ASN A 607 -11.96 4.50 0.54
N PHE A 608 -11.69 5.73 0.99
CA PHE A 608 -12.21 6.97 0.41
C PHE A 608 -11.10 7.72 -0.35
N LEU A 609 -9.93 7.87 0.26
CA LEU A 609 -8.85 8.74 -0.25
C LEU A 609 -8.26 8.29 -1.60
N LYS A 610 -8.39 7.01 -1.95
CA LYS A 610 -7.88 6.46 -3.21
C LYS A 610 -8.50 7.09 -4.47
N TYR A 611 -9.67 7.70 -4.35
CA TYR A 611 -10.39 8.35 -5.45
C TYR A 611 -9.88 9.77 -5.71
N GLY A 612 -8.56 9.94 -5.86
CA GLY A 612 -7.93 11.18 -6.30
C GLY A 612 -7.49 12.18 -5.22
N ALA A 613 -7.71 11.90 -3.93
CA ALA A 613 -7.35 12.84 -2.86
C ALA A 613 -5.83 12.84 -2.58
N LEU A 614 -5.18 13.98 -2.78
CA LEU A 614 -3.79 14.27 -2.43
C LEU A 614 -3.75 15.02 -1.10
N VAL A 615 -3.39 14.32 -0.02
CA VAL A 615 -3.47 14.86 1.34
C VAL A 615 -2.19 15.64 1.70
N SER A 616 -2.34 16.93 2.01
CA SER A 616 -1.31 17.79 2.60
C SER A 616 -1.35 17.71 4.12
N SER A 617 -0.17 17.67 4.76
CA SER A 617 -0.05 17.79 6.22
C SER A 617 0.12 19.24 6.72
N ASP A 618 0.15 20.21 5.81
CA ASP A 618 0.43 21.63 6.09
C ASP A 618 -0.83 22.43 6.36
N GLU A 619 -1.90 22.02 5.69
CA GLU A 619 -3.13 22.77 5.58
C GLU A 619 -4.29 21.97 6.17
N ASP A 620 -5.27 22.71 6.68
CA ASP A 620 -6.60 22.24 7.03
C ASP A 620 -7.62 23.02 6.21
N TYR A 621 -8.72 22.36 5.86
CA TYR A 621 -9.87 22.97 5.19
C TYR A 621 -9.51 23.61 3.82
N VAL A 622 -8.71 22.91 3.01
CA VAL A 622 -8.28 23.35 1.67
C VAL A 622 -9.47 23.51 0.73
N LEU A 623 -10.45 22.59 0.81
CA LEU A 623 -11.66 22.65 -0.02
C LEU A 623 -12.68 23.70 0.44
N GLY A 624 -12.43 24.36 1.56
CA GLY A 624 -13.22 25.50 2.03
C GLY A 624 -13.41 25.51 3.55
N LYS A 625 -13.26 26.71 4.12
CA LYS A 625 -13.75 27.01 5.47
C LYS A 625 -15.23 27.31 5.39
N LYS A 626 -16.05 26.76 6.29
CA LYS A 626 -17.37 27.35 6.51
C LYS A 626 -17.14 28.82 6.91
N LYS A 627 -17.76 29.74 6.17
CA LYS A 627 -17.84 31.16 6.54
C LYS A 627 -18.47 31.33 7.92
#